data_AF-A0A0K8S9J5-F1
#
_entry.id   AF-A0A0K8S9J5-F1
#
_cell.length_a   1.000
_cell.length_b   1.000
_cell.length_c   1.000
_cell.angle_alpha   90.00
_cell.angle_beta   90.00
_cell.angle_gamma   90.00
#
_symmetry.space_group_name_H-M   'P 1'
#
loop_
_entity.id
_entity.type
_entity.pdbx_description
1 polymer ?
#
loop_
_entity_poly.entity_id
_entity_poly.type
_entity_poly.pdbx_seq_one_letter_code
_entity_poly.pdbx_strand_id
1 'polypeptide(L)'
;GNAGNMGHRLQNAAGLYATLHCNILMVEYRGYGLSHGCASEKGIYLDAQAALDYLAARPDVNQNRIVVFGRSLGGAVAIDLAARADYSCRIWCLIVENTFTSIPDITTSLFKY
;
A
#
# COMPACT_ATOMS: atom_id res chain seq x y z
N GLY A 1 -1.70 -4.24 -3.91
CA GLY A 1 -2.67 -4.77 -4.91
C GLY A 1 -3.05 -6.19 -4.54
N ASN A 2 -4.19 -6.69 -5.01
CA ASN A 2 -4.77 -7.97 -4.55
C ASN A 2 -4.56 -9.16 -5.52
N ALA A 3 -4.00 -8.94 -6.71
CA ALA A 3 -3.77 -9.98 -7.71
C ALA A 3 -2.43 -10.74 -7.48
N GLY A 4 -2.32 -11.46 -6.36
CA GLY A 4 -1.16 -12.29 -6.02
C GLY A 4 -0.68 -12.13 -4.56
N ASN A 5 0.37 -12.86 -4.19
CA ASN A 5 1.01 -12.79 -2.87
C ASN A 5 2.33 -11.99 -2.92
N MET A 6 2.96 -11.75 -1.75
CA MET A 6 4.26 -11.05 -1.67
C MET A 6 5.37 -11.68 -2.52
N GLY A 7 5.38 -13.01 -2.67
CA GLY A 7 6.40 -13.72 -3.47
C GLY A 7 6.45 -13.23 -4.91
N HIS A 8 5.28 -12.99 -5.53
CA HIS A 8 5.19 -12.42 -6.88
C HIS A 8 5.68 -10.97 -6.98
N ARG A 9 5.94 -10.31 -5.85
CA ARG A 9 6.39 -8.91 -5.79
C ARG A 9 7.85 -8.77 -5.36
N LEU A 10 8.52 -9.88 -5.00
CA LEU A 10 9.92 -9.88 -4.58
C LEU A 10 10.86 -9.32 -5.64
N GLN A 11 10.66 -9.62 -6.92
CA GLN A 11 11.51 -9.06 -7.99
C GLN A 11 11.39 -7.53 -8.07
N ASN A 12 10.18 -6.99 -7.92
CA ASN A 12 9.98 -5.54 -7.90
C ASN A 12 10.64 -4.92 -6.68
N ALA A 13 10.48 -5.53 -5.51
CA ALA A 13 11.12 -5.06 -4.27
C ALA A 13 12.65 -5.12 -4.38
N ALA A 14 13.21 -6.22 -4.91
CA ALA A 14 14.64 -6.37 -5.12
C ALA A 14 15.20 -5.28 -6.06
N GLY A 15 14.48 -4.99 -7.16
CA GLY A 15 14.83 -3.89 -8.06
C GLY A 15 14.83 -2.53 -7.37
N LEU A 16 13.75 -2.21 -6.63
CA LEU A 16 13.66 -0.97 -5.86
C LEU A 16 14.77 -0.84 -4.82
N TYR A 17 15.07 -1.91 -4.09
CA TYR A 17 16.14 -1.94 -3.11
C TYR A 17 17.51 -1.71 -3.76
N ALA A 18 17.79 -2.41 -4.87
CA ALA A 18 19.07 -2.31 -5.57
C ALA A 18 19.30 -0.95 -6.23
N THR A 19 18.25 -0.30 -6.73
CA THR A 19 18.34 0.99 -7.44
C THR A 19 18.22 2.20 -6.52
N LEU A 20 17.31 2.16 -5.55
CA LEU A 20 17.01 3.31 -4.68
C LEU A 20 17.74 3.25 -3.34
N HIS A 21 18.32 2.10 -3.00
CA HIS A 21 19.00 1.86 -1.72
C HIS A 21 18.11 2.18 -0.50
N CYS A 22 16.83 1.82 -0.58
CA CYS A 22 15.85 2.03 0.48
C CYS A 22 15.36 0.70 1.07
N ASN A 23 14.99 0.73 2.36
CA ASN A 23 14.32 -0.39 3.00
C ASN A 23 12.88 -0.52 2.51
N ILE A 24 12.39 -1.75 2.35
CA ILE A 24 11.05 -2.02 1.81
C ILE A 24 10.25 -2.85 2.82
N LEU A 25 9.13 -2.28 3.27
CA LEU A 25 8.09 -3.02 3.98
C LEU A 25 7.01 -3.42 2.98
N MET A 26 6.81 -4.73 2.80
CA MET A 26 5.70 -5.27 2.02
C MET A 26 4.60 -5.73 2.97
N VAL A 27 3.34 -5.39 2.64
CA VAL A 27 2.18 -5.63 3.51
C VAL A 27 1.15 -6.44 2.73
N GLU A 28 0.67 -7.52 3.34
CA GLU A 28 -0.51 -8.26 2.85
C GLU A 28 -1.73 -7.87 3.70
N TYR A 29 -2.81 -7.50 3.02
CA TYR A 29 -4.06 -7.20 3.68
C TYR A 29 -4.63 -8.45 4.37
N ARG A 30 -5.45 -8.24 5.40
CA ARG A 30 -6.20 -9.29 6.08
C ARG A 30 -6.93 -10.19 5.07
N GLY A 31 -6.80 -11.50 5.24
CA GLY A 31 -7.35 -12.50 4.32
C GLY A 31 -6.49 -12.78 3.08
N TYR A 32 -5.31 -12.18 2.96
CA TYR A 32 -4.33 -12.48 1.91
C TYR A 32 -3.04 -13.04 2.53
N GLY A 33 -2.41 -13.97 1.80
CA GLY A 33 -1.15 -14.60 2.20
C GLY A 33 -1.23 -15.20 3.60
N LEU A 34 -0.38 -14.72 4.52
CA LEU A 34 -0.37 -15.17 5.92
C LEU A 34 -1.20 -14.29 6.87
N SER A 35 -1.77 -13.17 6.40
CA SER A 35 -2.56 -12.27 7.23
C SER A 35 -3.95 -12.84 7.53
N HIS A 36 -4.28 -12.98 8.81
CA HIS A 36 -5.58 -13.49 9.28
C HIS A 36 -6.76 -12.55 8.98
N GLY A 37 -7.99 -13.08 9.07
CA GLY A 37 -9.24 -12.32 8.91
C GLY A 37 -9.81 -12.34 7.50
N CYS A 38 -10.80 -11.47 7.24
CA CYS A 38 -11.46 -11.35 5.94
C CYS A 38 -11.28 -9.94 5.38
N ALA A 39 -10.95 -9.85 4.09
CA ALA A 39 -10.81 -8.58 3.39
C ALA A 39 -12.15 -7.83 3.35
N SER A 40 -12.10 -6.55 3.69
CA SER A 40 -13.18 -5.58 3.53
C SER A 40 -12.55 -4.21 3.31
N GLU A 41 -13.27 -3.27 2.72
CA GLU A 41 -12.76 -1.92 2.45
C GLU A 41 -12.23 -1.25 3.73
N LYS A 42 -13.05 -1.19 4.78
CA LYS A 42 -12.62 -0.71 6.10
C LYS A 42 -11.42 -1.51 6.64
N GLY A 43 -11.41 -2.83 6.43
CA GLY A 43 -10.34 -3.71 6.88
C GLY A 43 -8.99 -3.39 6.25
N ILE A 44 -8.93 -3.24 4.93
CA ILE A 44 -7.68 -2.98 4.21
C ILE A 44 -7.14 -1.58 4.49
N TYR A 45 -8.01 -0.61 4.80
CA TYR A 45 -7.59 0.70 5.30
C TYR A 45 -6.95 0.61 6.68
N LEU A 46 -7.50 -0.20 7.59
CA LEU A 46 -6.92 -0.45 8.91
C LEU A 46 -5.57 -1.15 8.81
N ASP A 47 -5.41 -2.06 7.86
CA ASP A 47 -4.12 -2.76 7.64
C ASP A 47 -3.03 -1.78 7.17
N ALA A 48 -3.37 -0.81 6.32
CA ALA A 48 -2.45 0.23 5.87
C ALA A 48 -2.02 1.17 7.02
N GLN A 49 -2.96 1.55 7.89
CA GLN A 49 -2.67 2.30 9.12
C GLN A 49 -1.72 1.53 10.03
N ALA A 50 -2.02 0.26 10.29
CA ALA A 50 -1.19 -0.60 11.13
C ALA A 50 0.25 -0.74 10.59
N ALA A 51 0.43 -0.79 9.27
CA ALA A 51 1.76 -0.81 8.67
C ALA A 51 2.56 0.48 8.92
N LEU A 52 1.91 1.64 8.80
CA LEU A 52 2.57 2.93 9.07
C LEU A 52 2.85 3.12 10.57
N ASP A 53 1.95 2.63 11.43
CA ASP A 53 2.15 2.59 12.90
C ASP A 53 3.29 1.67 13.31
N TYR A 54 3.41 0.52 12.66
CA TYR A 54 4.57 -0.36 12.84
C TYR A 54 5.89 0.34 12.46
N LEU A 55 5.93 1.05 11.32
CA LEU A 55 7.13 1.81 10.94
C LEU A 55 7.44 2.95 11.92
N ALA A 56 6.42 3.62 12.47
CA ALA A 56 6.63 4.69 13.43
C ALA A 56 7.11 4.25 14.80
N ALA A 57 6.78 3.03 15.20
CA ALA A 57 7.29 2.44 16.44
C ALA A 57 8.76 2.00 16.33
N ARG A 58 9.35 1.98 15.12
CA ARG A 58 10.72 1.51 14.89
C ARG A 58 11.76 2.61 15.08
N PRO A 59 12.68 2.49 16.06
CA PRO A 59 13.71 3.50 16.31
C PRO A 59 14.78 3.56 15.21
N ASP A 60 14.91 2.50 14.41
CA ASP A 60 15.88 2.39 13.33
C ASP A 60 15.37 2.93 11.98
N VAL A 61 14.12 3.40 11.92
CA VAL A 61 13.49 3.98 10.73
C VAL A 61 13.48 5.51 10.85
N ASN A 62 13.92 6.18 9.78
CA ASN A 62 13.79 7.64 9.69
C ASN A 62 12.34 8.03 9.37
N GLN A 63 11.63 8.52 10.39
CA GLN A 63 10.22 8.88 10.32
C GLN A 63 9.90 10.01 9.33
N ASN A 64 10.88 10.84 8.98
CA ASN A 64 10.70 11.94 8.03
C ASN A 64 10.92 11.51 6.56
N ARG A 65 11.18 10.22 6.30
CA ARG A 65 11.49 9.69 4.97
C ARG A 65 10.69 8.44 4.62
N ILE A 66 9.45 8.38 5.10
CA ILE A 66 8.54 7.28 4.76
C ILE A 66 7.81 7.60 3.46
N VAL A 67 7.95 6.70 2.48
CA VAL A 67 7.23 6.77 1.20
C VAL A 67 6.14 5.69 1.21
N VAL A 68 4.91 6.08 0.87
CA VAL A 68 3.82 5.13 0.67
C VAL A 68 3.67 4.85 -0.82
N PHE A 69 3.76 3.57 -1.19
CA PHE A 69 3.61 3.12 -2.57
C PHE A 69 2.35 2.26 -2.73
N GLY A 70 1.41 2.71 -3.54
CA GLY A 70 0.14 2.03 -3.79
C GLY A 70 -0.04 1.64 -5.26
N ARG A 71 -0.18 0.34 -5.55
CA ARG A 71 -0.48 -0.15 -6.91
C ARG A 71 -1.89 -0.69 -7.05
N SER A 72 -2.58 -0.34 -8.14
CA SER A 72 -3.95 -0.79 -8.45
C SER A 72 -4.88 -0.49 -7.28
N LEU A 73 -5.55 -1.48 -6.68
CA LEU A 73 -6.33 -1.32 -5.44
C LEU A 73 -5.54 -0.67 -4.30
N GLY A 74 -4.24 -0.98 -4.20
CA GLY A 74 -3.38 -0.39 -3.19
C GLY A 74 -3.18 1.12 -3.36
N GLY A 75 -3.41 1.66 -4.57
CA GLY A 75 -3.38 3.10 -4.81
C GLY A 75 -4.51 3.82 -4.08
N ALA A 76 -5.75 3.32 -4.18
CA ALA A 76 -6.88 3.86 -3.43
C ALA A 76 -6.66 3.79 -1.90
N VAL A 77 -6.13 2.67 -1.41
CA VAL A 77 -5.78 2.50 0.01
C VAL A 77 -4.66 3.45 0.45
N ALA A 78 -3.64 3.67 -0.38
CA ALA A 78 -2.55 4.58 -0.09
C ALA A 78 -3.00 6.04 -0.08
N ILE A 79 -3.92 6.42 -0.99
CA ILE A 79 -4.56 7.75 -1.02
C ILE A 79 -5.39 7.97 0.25
N ASP A 80 -6.22 7.00 0.65
CA ASP A 80 -6.99 7.09 1.91
C ASP A 80 -6.07 7.35 3.10
N LEU A 81 -5.00 6.55 3.25
CA LEU A 81 -4.04 6.70 4.33
C LEU A 81 -3.39 8.10 4.33
N ALA A 82 -2.98 8.59 3.16
CA ALA A 82 -2.33 9.90 3.03
C ALA A 82 -3.28 11.09 3.22
N ALA A 83 -4.58 10.91 3.00
CA ALA A 83 -5.58 11.95 3.17
C ALA A 83 -6.00 12.15 4.64
N ARG A 84 -5.71 11.18 5.53
CA ARG A 84 -6.09 11.25 6.95
C ARG A 84 -5.18 12.20 7.71
N ALA A 85 -5.77 13.10 8.49
CA ALA A 85 -5.05 14.12 9.25
C ALA A 85 -3.97 13.54 10.19
N ASP A 86 -4.26 12.40 10.84
CA ASP A 86 -3.35 11.76 11.79
C ASP A 86 -2.14 11.06 11.13
N TYR A 87 -2.19 10.86 9.80
CA TYR A 87 -1.19 10.08 9.06
C TYR A 87 -0.47 10.90 7.99
N SER A 88 -1.09 11.93 7.44
CA SER A 88 -0.53 12.75 6.35
C SER A 88 0.83 13.36 6.71
N CYS A 89 1.01 13.82 7.95
CA CYS A 89 2.27 14.39 8.44
C CYS A 89 3.42 13.37 8.56
N ARG A 90 3.11 12.07 8.51
CA ARG A 90 4.08 10.97 8.61
C ARG A 90 4.48 10.40 7.24
N ILE A 91 3.91 10.93 6.16
CA ILE A 91 4.15 10.47 4.79
C ILE A 91 4.91 11.55 4.04
N TRP A 92 6.17 11.27 3.73
CA TRP A 92 7.02 12.19 2.99
C TRP A 92 6.63 12.26 1.50
N CYS A 93 6.21 11.12 0.93
CA CYS A 93 5.80 11.04 -0.46
C CYS A 93 4.78 9.91 -0.65
N LEU A 94 3.80 10.16 -1.51
CA LEU A 94 2.85 9.17 -1.99
C LEU A 94 3.12 8.87 -3.47
N ILE A 95 3.33 7.60 -3.80
CA ILE A 95 3.46 7.13 -5.17
C ILE A 95 2.29 6.19 -5.46
N VAL A 96 1.55 6.48 -6.53
CA VAL A 96 0.48 5.60 -7.01
C VAL A 96 0.80 5.09 -8.40
N GLU A 97 0.71 3.77 -8.59
CA GLU A 97 1.01 3.09 -9.85
C GLU A 97 -0.24 2.39 -10.38
N ASN A 98 -0.67 2.77 -11.59
CA ASN A 98 -1.73 2.10 -12.34
C ASN A 98 -2.99 1.83 -11.48
N THR A 99 -3.42 2.85 -10.75
CA THR A 99 -4.63 2.84 -9.91
C THR A 99 -5.84 3.30 -10.72
N PHE A 100 -7.01 3.34 -10.09
CA PHE A 100 -8.28 3.73 -10.70
C PHE A 100 -8.85 4.96 -10.00
N THR A 101 -9.67 5.73 -10.71
CA THR A 101 -10.40 6.89 -10.18
C THR A 101 -11.56 6.47 -9.29
N SER A 102 -12.26 5.40 -9.67
CA SER A 102 -13.32 4.78 -8.88
C SER A 102 -13.55 3.32 -9.30
N ILE A 103 -14.20 2.52 -8.44
CA ILE A 103 -14.60 1.15 -8.81
C ILE A 103 -15.59 1.16 -10.00
N PRO A 104 -16.61 2.05 -10.06
CA PRO A 104 -17.45 2.15 -11.26
C PRO A 104 -16.65 2.39 -12.54
N ASP A 105 -15.67 3.30 -12.54
CA ASP A 105 -14.88 3.61 -13.75
C ASP A 105 -14.07 2.41 -14.24
N ILE A 106 -13.58 1.57 -13.32
CA ILE A 106 -12.88 0.33 -13.70
C ILE A 106 -13.84 -0.67 -14.34
N THR A 107 -15.08 -0.75 -13.85
CA THR A 107 -16.09 -1.65 -14.44
C THR A 107 -16.45 -1.22 -15.86
N THR A 108 -16.64 0.09 -16.10
CA THR A 108 -16.88 0.63 -17.45
C THR A 108 -15.71 0.37 -18.39
N SER A 109 -14.47 0.44 -17.89
CA SER A 109 -13.27 0.24 -18.71
C SER A 109 -13.01 -1.24 -19.04
N LEU A 110 -13.29 -2.15 -18.10
CA LEU A 110 -13.06 -3.59 -18.25
C LEU A 110 -14.21 -4.31 -18.95
N PHE A 111 -15.44 -3.89 -18.68
CA PHE A 111 -16.66 -4.44 -19.26
C PHE A 111 -17.29 -3.36 -20.15
N LYS A 112 -16.66 -3.11 -21.31
CA LYS A 112 -17.24 -2.27 -22.35
C LYS A 112 -18.55 -2.90 -22.81
N TYR A 113 -19.67 -2.27 -22.46
CA TYR A 113 -20.92 -2.35 -23.21
C TYR A 113 -20.99 -1.17 -24.16
#